data_AF-A0A1F6EVS8-F1
#
_entry.id   AF-A0A1F6EVS8-F1
#
_cell.length_a   1.000
_cell.length_b   1.000
_cell.length_c   1.000
_cell.angle_alpha   90.00
_cell.angle_beta   90.00
_cell.angle_gamma   90.00
#
_symmetry.space_group_name_H-M   'P 1'
#
loop_
_entity.id
_entity.type
_entity.pdbx_description
1 polymer ?
#
loop_
_entity_poly.entity_id
_entity_poly.type
_entity_poly.pdbx_seq_one_letter_code
_entity_poly.pdbx_strand_id
1 'polypeptide(L)'
;MNRAALIFAGAFIIIAAVYYSFVGFGEVITNDSSEEYASGDLGIAFEYPSTYTIGEHDLGNGERAHRDIVLIAKKDLPPPQNGEGPPAITIEVFQNNIENYTADSVIRSTNFTNYKLSSDGIIASTTVGGRDGLEFRWSGLYEGRTVVVTGPNWVYAFSVTFLTPDDAIIDDFERILTAVRFK
;
A
#
# COMPACT_ATOMS: atom_id res chain seq x y z
N MET A 1 -75.24 -26.47 9.18
CA MET A 1 -73.96 -26.84 8.56
C MET A 1 -73.98 -26.35 7.12
N ASN A 2 -73.30 -25.23 6.82
CA ASN A 2 -73.19 -24.68 5.47
C ASN A 2 -71.71 -24.44 5.16
N ARG A 3 -71.24 -25.00 4.03
CA ARG A 3 -69.96 -24.67 3.41
C ARG A 3 -70.21 -23.61 2.33
N ALA A 4 -69.46 -22.51 2.38
CA ALA A 4 -69.23 -21.64 1.23
C ALA A 4 -67.84 -21.00 1.38
N ALA A 5 -67.04 -21.13 0.33
CA ALA A 5 -65.66 -20.65 0.23
C ALA A 5 -65.62 -19.16 -0.14
N LEU A 6 -64.53 -18.47 0.19
CA LEU A 6 -63.92 -17.50 -0.73
C LEU A 6 -62.43 -17.30 -0.41
N ILE A 7 -61.64 -17.32 -1.47
CA ILE A 7 -60.20 -17.08 -1.55
C ILE A 7 -59.97 -15.57 -1.58
N PHE A 8 -59.00 -15.05 -0.82
CA PHE A 8 -58.24 -13.86 -1.20
C PHE A 8 -56.77 -14.03 -0.79
N ALA A 9 -55.91 -14.09 -1.80
CA ALA A 9 -54.48 -13.85 -1.68
C ALA A 9 -54.23 -12.35 -1.49
N GLY A 10 -53.27 -11.98 -0.65
CA GLY A 10 -52.84 -10.59 -0.48
C GLY A 10 -51.68 -10.49 0.49
N ALA A 11 -50.48 -10.30 -0.06
CA ALA A 11 -49.21 -10.15 0.66
C ALA A 11 -49.23 -8.96 1.64
N PHE A 12 -48.67 -9.15 2.84
CA PHE A 12 -48.24 -8.03 3.68
C PHE A 12 -46.72 -8.05 3.82
N ILE A 13 -46.11 -7.14 3.07
CA ILE A 13 -44.70 -6.80 2.99
C ILE A 13 -44.50 -5.51 3.81
N ILE A 14 -43.39 -5.46 4.56
CA ILE A 14 -42.74 -4.29 5.19
C ILE A 14 -43.43 -3.70 6.45
N ILE A 15 -43.00 -4.21 7.62
CA ILE A 15 -42.81 -3.39 8.85
C ILE A 15 -41.44 -3.74 9.45
N ALA A 16 -40.39 -3.61 8.64
CA ALA A 16 -38.99 -3.73 9.09
C ALA A 16 -38.08 -2.62 8.54
N ALA A 17 -38.62 -1.66 7.79
CA ALA A 17 -37.84 -0.62 7.11
C ALA A 17 -37.75 0.72 7.87
N VAL A 18 -38.45 0.89 9.01
CA VAL A 18 -38.47 2.18 9.72
C VAL A 18 -37.51 2.22 10.93
N TYR A 19 -37.03 1.07 11.42
CA TYR A 19 -36.07 1.04 12.53
C TYR A 19 -34.59 1.23 12.10
N TYR A 20 -34.30 1.08 10.80
CA TYR A 20 -32.93 1.21 10.28
C TYR A 20 -32.54 2.60 9.77
N SER A 21 -33.45 3.59 9.85
CA SER A 21 -33.18 4.93 9.30
C SER A 21 -32.61 5.93 10.32
N PHE A 22 -32.19 5.49 11.51
CA PHE A 22 -31.76 6.41 12.58
C PHE A 22 -30.56 5.90 13.40
N VAL A 23 -29.67 5.11 12.78
CA VAL A 23 -28.27 5.08 13.23
C VAL A 23 -27.53 6.00 12.28
N GLY A 24 -27.47 7.28 12.64
CA GLY A 24 -26.62 8.23 11.96
C GLY A 24 -25.20 7.69 11.95
N PHE A 25 -24.73 7.34 10.77
CA PHE A 25 -23.30 7.42 10.47
C PHE A 25 -22.90 8.85 10.80
N GLY A 26 -22.31 9.04 11.98
CA GLY A 26 -21.41 10.16 12.16
C GLY A 26 -20.36 10.00 11.09
N GLU A 27 -20.29 10.93 10.13
CA GLU A 27 -19.04 11.19 9.46
C GLU A 27 -18.02 11.42 10.56
N VAL A 28 -17.18 10.42 10.81
CA VAL A 28 -15.90 10.70 11.41
C VAL A 28 -15.18 11.49 10.32
N ILE A 29 -15.31 12.81 10.38
CA ILE A 29 -14.39 13.70 9.67
C ILE A 29 -13.05 13.50 10.37
N THR A 30 -12.33 12.44 10.00
CA THR A 30 -10.89 12.47 10.14
C THR A 30 -10.49 13.62 9.23
N ASN A 31 -10.00 14.71 9.82
CA ASN A 31 -9.24 15.70 9.06
C ASN A 31 -7.95 14.99 8.64
N ASP A 32 -8.07 14.13 7.64
CA ASP A 32 -7.01 13.30 7.09
C ASP A 32 -6.33 14.15 6.02
N SER A 33 -5.64 15.19 6.47
CA SER A 33 -4.90 16.04 5.54
C SER A 33 -3.86 15.18 4.83
N SER A 34 -3.92 15.16 3.51
CA SER A 34 -2.93 14.51 2.66
C SER A 34 -1.91 15.52 2.15
N GLU A 35 -0.69 15.05 1.94
CA GLU A 35 0.38 15.73 1.23
C GLU A 35 0.68 14.96 -0.06
N GLU A 36 1.28 15.61 -1.06
CA GLU A 36 1.68 14.97 -2.33
C GLU A 36 3.20 14.90 -2.44
N TYR A 37 3.71 13.73 -2.83
CA TYR A 37 5.06 13.58 -3.35
C TYR A 37 4.98 13.46 -4.87
N ALA A 38 5.86 14.19 -5.57
CA ALA A 38 5.99 14.08 -7.02
C ALA A 38 7.44 14.27 -7.45
N SER A 39 7.96 13.29 -8.20
CA SER A 39 9.27 13.38 -8.83
C SER A 39 9.14 13.23 -10.35
N GLY A 40 9.59 14.26 -11.07
CA GLY A 40 9.67 14.24 -12.53
C GLY A 40 10.73 13.25 -13.01
N ASP A 41 11.87 13.23 -12.34
CA ASP A 41 13.02 12.39 -12.70
C ASP A 41 12.72 10.90 -12.51
N LEU A 42 12.03 10.57 -11.42
CA LEU A 42 11.62 9.20 -11.11
C LEU A 42 10.29 8.81 -11.75
N GLY A 43 9.60 9.72 -12.44
CA GLY A 43 8.35 9.42 -13.14
C GLY A 43 7.22 8.91 -12.24
N ILE A 44 7.18 9.33 -10.98
CA ILE A 44 6.21 8.87 -9.98
C ILE A 44 5.63 10.04 -9.18
N ALA A 45 4.36 9.92 -8.83
CA ALA A 45 3.70 10.76 -7.83
C ALA A 45 2.74 9.92 -6.99
N PHE A 46 2.52 10.31 -5.74
CA PHE A 46 1.55 9.68 -4.85
C PHE A 46 1.15 10.65 -3.72
N GLU A 47 -0.04 10.42 -3.17
CA GLU A 47 -0.51 11.11 -1.97
C GLU A 47 -0.19 10.27 -0.72
N TYR A 48 0.11 10.95 0.38
CA TYR A 48 0.41 10.31 1.66
C TYR A 48 -0.17 11.13 2.81
N PRO A 49 -0.45 10.50 3.98
CA PRO A 49 -0.98 11.24 5.12
C PRO A 49 0.02 12.28 5.64
N SER A 50 -0.44 13.48 5.98
CA SER A 50 0.41 14.55 6.53
C SER A 50 0.99 14.22 7.91
N THR A 51 0.67 13.06 8.48
CA THR A 51 1.28 12.53 9.70
C THR A 51 2.68 11.97 9.45
N TYR A 52 3.12 11.84 8.19
CA TYR A 52 4.46 11.39 7.81
C TYR A 52 5.39 12.56 7.50
N THR A 53 6.69 12.31 7.69
CA THR A 53 7.78 13.07 7.09
C THR A 53 8.38 12.23 5.99
N ILE A 54 8.65 12.85 4.84
CA ILE A 54 9.27 12.21 3.69
C ILE A 54 10.75 12.62 3.58
N GLY A 55 11.61 11.65 3.26
CA GLY A 55 13.02 11.87 2.90
C GLY A 55 13.34 11.16 1.60
N GLU A 56 14.23 11.74 0.79
CA GLU A 56 14.75 11.11 -0.43
C GLU A 56 16.27 11.00 -0.34
N HIS A 57 16.81 9.83 -0.69
CA HIS A 57 18.22 9.51 -0.62
C HIS A 57 18.72 8.98 -1.97
N ASP A 58 19.89 9.46 -2.40
CA ASP A 58 20.62 8.87 -3.52
C ASP A 58 21.50 7.72 -3.01
N LEU A 59 21.15 6.50 -3.44
CA LEU A 59 21.89 5.28 -3.13
C LEU A 59 22.66 4.75 -4.36
N GLY A 60 22.67 5.53 -5.44
CA GLY A 60 23.38 5.20 -6.67
C GLY A 60 24.90 5.28 -6.50
N ASN A 61 25.61 4.63 -7.42
CA ASN A 61 27.08 4.65 -7.48
C ASN A 61 27.63 5.52 -8.62
N GLY A 62 26.78 6.34 -9.24
CA GLY A 62 27.11 7.15 -10.43
C GLY A 62 27.04 6.39 -11.76
N GLU A 63 27.11 5.05 -11.75
CA GLU A 63 26.89 4.21 -12.93
C GLU A 63 25.43 3.77 -13.05
N ARG A 64 24.77 3.55 -11.91
CA ARG A 64 23.38 3.12 -11.79
C ARG A 64 22.60 4.06 -10.90
N ALA A 65 21.47 4.56 -11.40
CA ALA A 65 20.55 5.33 -10.59
C ALA A 65 19.80 4.41 -9.62
N HIS A 66 19.85 4.78 -8.34
CA HIS A 66 19.10 4.14 -7.27
C HIS A 66 18.68 5.22 -6.28
N ARG A 67 17.37 5.34 -6.04
CA ARG A 67 16.79 6.27 -5.08
C ARG A 67 16.00 5.51 -4.03
N ASP A 68 16.01 6.03 -2.82
CA ASP A 68 15.15 5.57 -1.74
C ASP A 68 14.31 6.74 -1.24
N ILE A 69 12.99 6.56 -1.20
CA ILE A 69 12.04 7.52 -0.68
C ILE A 69 11.43 6.91 0.58
N VAL A 70 11.68 7.54 1.72
CA VAL A 70 11.32 7.00 3.04
C VAL A 70 10.27 7.89 3.68
N LEU A 71 9.17 7.28 4.11
CA LEU A 71 8.13 7.92 4.91
C LEU A 71 8.20 7.38 6.34
N ILE A 72 8.50 8.27 7.29
CA ILE A 72 8.52 7.98 8.73
C ILE A 72 7.40 8.78 9.40
N ALA A 73 6.59 8.13 10.24
CA ALA A 73 5.57 8.83 10.99
C ALA A 73 6.21 9.89 11.90
N LYS A 74 5.67 11.12 11.90
CA LYS A 74 6.20 12.27 12.65
C LYS A 74 6.30 12.00 14.16
N LYS A 75 5.41 11.14 14.70
CA LYS A 75 5.43 10.72 16.11
C LYS A 75 6.67 9.89 16.50
N ASP A 76 7.34 9.28 15.52
CA ASP A 76 8.49 8.40 15.71
C ASP A 76 9.82 9.12 15.42
N LEU A 77 9.78 10.46 15.28
CA LEU A 77 10.97 11.29 15.06
C LEU A 77 11.41 12.02 16.35
N PRO A 78 12.73 12.23 16.54
CA PRO A 78 13.82 11.73 15.70
C PRO A 78 14.06 10.22 15.90
N PRO A 79 14.57 9.51 14.89
CA PRO A 79 14.88 8.09 15.03
C PRO A 79 16.02 7.87 16.04
N PRO A 80 16.12 6.68 16.65
CA PRO A 80 17.20 6.34 17.58
C PRO A 80 18.58 6.47 16.94
N GLN A 81 19.55 7.10 17.64
CA GLN A 81 20.90 7.32 17.09
C GLN A 81 21.78 6.06 17.06
N ASN A 82 21.50 5.07 17.90
CA ASN A 82 22.26 3.81 18.01
C ASN A 82 21.31 2.60 18.14
N GLY A 83 20.15 2.70 17.52
CA GLY A 83 19.12 1.68 17.57
C GLY A 83 18.53 1.46 16.20
N GLU A 84 17.61 0.51 16.14
CA GLU A 84 16.80 0.29 14.97
C GLU A 84 15.86 1.47 14.73
N GLY A 85 15.73 1.89 13.48
CA GLY A 85 14.75 2.91 13.08
C GLY A 85 13.33 2.36 13.20
N PRO A 86 12.30 3.22 13.38
CA PRO A 86 10.93 2.76 13.49
C PRO A 86 10.44 2.08 12.19
N PRO A 87 9.32 1.34 12.24
CA PRO A 87 8.60 0.92 11.04
C PRO A 87 8.36 2.09 10.09
N ALA A 88 8.50 1.84 8.79
CA ALA A 88 8.45 2.87 7.75
C ALA A 88 7.82 2.33 6.47
N ILE A 89 7.42 3.26 5.59
CA ILE A 89 7.09 2.96 4.21
C ILE A 89 8.26 3.45 3.35
N THR A 90 8.79 2.57 2.52
CA THR A 90 9.89 2.89 1.60
C THR A 90 9.48 2.65 0.16
N ILE A 91 9.97 3.49 -0.74
CA ILE A 91 9.89 3.30 -2.18
C ILE A 91 11.30 3.31 -2.72
N GLU A 92 11.85 2.13 -2.98
CA GLU A 92 13.12 2.00 -3.68
C GLU A 92 12.88 2.07 -5.19
N VAL A 93 13.63 2.92 -5.87
CA VAL A 93 13.53 3.16 -7.31
C VAL A 93 14.86 2.86 -7.98
N PHE A 94 14.87 1.87 -8.86
CA PHE A 94 16.07 1.40 -9.56
C PHE A 94 15.96 1.63 -11.05
N GLN A 95 17.07 2.03 -11.67
CA GLN A 95 17.17 2.12 -13.12
C GLN A 95 16.83 0.77 -13.80
N ASN A 96 16.00 0.82 -14.84
CA ASN A 96 15.56 -0.35 -15.59
C ASN A 96 15.76 -0.27 -17.11
N ASN A 97 16.28 0.85 -17.63
CA ASN A 97 16.45 1.04 -19.07
C ASN A 97 17.65 0.31 -19.69
N ILE A 98 18.37 -0.53 -18.92
CA ILE A 98 19.49 -1.34 -19.41
C ILE A 98 19.14 -2.84 -19.29
N GLU A 99 18.79 -3.30 -18.08
CA GLU A 99 18.49 -4.71 -17.83
C GLU A 99 17.10 -5.12 -18.31
N ASN A 100 16.15 -4.19 -18.39
CA ASN A 100 14.75 -4.46 -18.73
C ASN A 100 14.14 -5.55 -17.83
N TYR A 101 14.37 -5.44 -16.52
CA TYR A 101 13.83 -6.35 -15.54
C TYR A 101 12.29 -6.37 -15.58
N THR A 102 11.74 -7.57 -15.44
CA THR A 102 10.35 -7.82 -15.04
C THR A 102 10.25 -7.86 -13.52
N ALA A 103 9.05 -7.63 -12.96
CA ALA A 103 8.85 -7.70 -11.51
C ALA A 103 9.34 -9.03 -10.90
N ASP A 104 9.04 -10.17 -11.53
CA ASP A 104 9.48 -11.49 -11.04
C ASP A 104 11.01 -11.60 -11.06
N SER A 105 11.66 -11.11 -12.13
CA SER A 105 13.11 -11.14 -12.21
C SER A 105 13.77 -10.28 -11.13
N VAL A 106 13.23 -9.09 -10.81
CA VAL A 106 13.74 -8.26 -9.71
C VAL A 106 13.63 -9.01 -8.39
N ILE A 107 12.43 -9.54 -8.09
CA ILE A 107 12.13 -10.22 -6.84
C ILE A 107 13.08 -11.40 -6.62
N ARG A 108 13.36 -12.18 -7.67
CA ARG A 108 14.15 -13.42 -7.53
C ARG A 108 15.65 -13.26 -7.69
N SER A 109 16.11 -12.22 -8.41
CA SER A 109 17.52 -12.09 -8.78
C SER A 109 18.28 -11.01 -8.00
N THR A 110 17.57 -10.11 -7.32
CA THR A 110 18.19 -9.00 -6.58
C THR A 110 18.10 -9.21 -5.06
N ASN A 111 18.95 -8.51 -4.32
CA ASN A 111 18.86 -8.45 -2.86
C ASN A 111 18.02 -7.27 -2.35
N PHE A 112 17.50 -6.43 -3.26
CA PHE A 112 16.85 -5.18 -2.92
C PHE A 112 15.49 -5.41 -2.24
N THR A 113 14.76 -6.44 -2.65
CA THR A 113 13.36 -6.59 -2.25
C THR A 113 13.14 -7.36 -0.94
N ASN A 114 14.20 -7.89 -0.31
CA ASN A 114 14.13 -8.81 0.85
C ASN A 114 13.40 -10.15 0.61
N TYR A 115 13.14 -10.55 -0.65
CA TYR A 115 12.42 -11.81 -0.94
C TYR A 115 13.04 -13.08 -0.33
N LYS A 116 14.36 -13.10 -0.11
CA LYS A 116 15.06 -14.22 0.56
C LYS A 116 14.59 -14.46 2.00
N LEU A 117 13.91 -13.48 2.61
CA LEU A 117 13.31 -13.55 3.94
C LEU A 117 11.82 -13.94 3.89
N SER A 118 11.27 -14.22 2.71
CA SER A 118 9.91 -14.76 2.57
C SER A 118 9.89 -16.22 3.03
N SER A 119 9.07 -16.51 4.05
CA SER A 119 8.99 -17.85 4.66
C SER A 119 8.06 -18.80 3.91
N ASP A 120 7.06 -18.28 3.20
CA ASP A 120 6.10 -19.05 2.40
C ASP A 120 6.48 -19.11 0.90
N GLY A 121 7.34 -18.20 0.43
CA GLY A 121 7.73 -18.08 -0.98
C GLY A 121 6.57 -17.72 -1.90
N ILE A 122 5.48 -17.19 -1.35
CA ILE A 122 4.28 -16.85 -2.12
C ILE A 122 4.48 -15.47 -2.75
N ILE A 123 4.25 -15.40 -4.06
CA ILE A 123 4.17 -14.16 -4.82
C ILE A 123 2.77 -14.08 -5.43
N ALA A 124 2.06 -12.99 -5.15
CA ALA A 124 0.72 -12.74 -5.69
C ALA A 124 0.76 -11.61 -6.73
N SER A 125 -0.14 -11.67 -7.72
CA SER A 125 -0.36 -10.57 -8.66
C SER A 125 -1.10 -9.42 -8.00
N THR A 126 -0.72 -8.19 -8.34
CA THR A 126 -1.42 -6.97 -7.92
C THR A 126 -1.34 -5.90 -9.01
N THR A 127 -1.96 -4.74 -8.76
CA THR A 127 -1.92 -3.59 -9.66
C THR A 127 -1.69 -2.32 -8.84
N VAL A 128 -0.76 -1.49 -9.27
CA VAL A 128 -0.48 -0.17 -8.67
C VAL A 128 -0.45 0.85 -9.79
N GLY A 129 -1.16 1.97 -9.65
CA GLY A 129 -1.18 3.04 -10.66
C GLY A 129 -1.49 2.56 -12.09
N GLY A 130 -2.32 1.52 -12.24
CA GLY A 130 -2.68 0.91 -13.53
C GLY A 130 -1.61 0.02 -14.17
N ARG A 131 -0.51 -0.28 -13.47
CA ARG A 131 0.54 -1.21 -13.92
C ARG A 131 0.46 -2.53 -13.15
N ASP A 132 0.69 -3.63 -13.87
CA ASP A 132 0.80 -4.95 -13.27
C ASP A 132 2.03 -5.00 -12.34
N GLY A 133 1.82 -5.57 -11.17
CA GLY A 133 2.83 -5.73 -10.13
C GLY A 133 2.77 -7.10 -9.49
N LEU A 134 3.78 -7.38 -8.67
CA LEU A 134 3.87 -8.59 -7.86
C LEU A 134 4.09 -8.20 -6.40
N GLU A 135 3.41 -8.88 -5.50
CA GLU A 135 3.53 -8.66 -4.07
C GLU A 135 3.94 -9.93 -3.32
N PHE A 136 4.62 -9.75 -2.19
CA PHE A 136 4.97 -10.84 -1.27
C PHE A 136 5.20 -10.30 0.14
N ARG A 137 5.24 -11.23 1.11
CA ARG A 137 5.55 -10.95 2.51
C ARG A 137 6.90 -11.55 2.90
N TRP A 138 7.54 -10.94 3.87
CA TRP A 138 8.83 -11.35 4.42
C TRP A 138 8.93 -10.99 5.91
N SER A 139 9.77 -11.71 6.65
CA SER A 139 9.97 -11.48 8.09
C SER A 139 11.47 -11.31 8.37
N GLY A 140 11.84 -10.13 8.88
CA GLY A 140 13.21 -9.75 9.22
C GLY A 140 13.29 -9.24 10.65
N LEU A 141 13.87 -8.06 10.86
CA LEU A 141 13.77 -7.37 12.15
C LEU A 141 12.34 -6.85 12.40
N TYR A 142 11.66 -6.47 11.32
CA TYR A 142 10.22 -6.21 11.25
C TYR A 142 9.52 -7.24 10.36
N GLU A 143 8.21 -7.35 10.51
CA GLU A 143 7.38 -7.93 9.45
C GLU A 143 7.31 -6.96 8.27
N GLY A 144 7.31 -7.50 7.06
CA GLY A 144 7.40 -6.71 5.85
C GLY A 144 6.48 -7.20 4.74
N ARG A 145 5.97 -6.25 3.97
CA ARG A 145 5.29 -6.49 2.70
C ARG A 145 5.94 -5.64 1.63
N THR A 146 6.17 -6.24 0.46
CA THR A 146 6.75 -5.54 -0.69
C THR A 146 5.87 -5.74 -1.91
N VAL A 147 5.62 -4.66 -2.65
CA VAL A 147 4.99 -4.64 -3.97
C VAL A 147 5.99 -4.12 -4.99
N VAL A 148 6.25 -4.89 -6.04
CA VAL A 148 7.17 -4.53 -7.12
C VAL A 148 6.41 -4.25 -8.41
N VAL A 149 6.68 -3.10 -9.00
CA VAL A 149 6.17 -2.68 -10.31
C VAL A 149 7.33 -2.27 -11.20
N THR A 150 7.30 -2.69 -12.45
CA THR A 150 8.36 -2.38 -13.43
C THR A 150 7.81 -1.55 -14.58
N GLY A 151 8.56 -0.51 -14.98
CA GLY A 151 8.36 0.24 -16.21
C GLY A 151 9.63 0.24 -17.08
N PRO A 152 9.58 0.88 -18.26
CA PRO A 152 10.73 0.90 -19.19
C PRO A 152 11.99 1.53 -18.60
N ASN A 153 11.83 2.56 -17.76
CA ASN A 153 12.95 3.33 -17.21
C ASN A 153 13.29 2.95 -15.76
N TRP A 154 12.29 2.47 -15.02
CA TRP A 154 12.38 2.35 -13.56
C TRP A 154 11.71 1.06 -13.07
N VAL A 155 12.31 0.44 -12.08
CA VAL A 155 11.67 -0.51 -11.15
C VAL A 155 11.29 0.27 -9.90
N TYR A 156 10.11 0.02 -9.37
CA TYR A 156 9.65 0.56 -8.09
C TYR A 156 9.35 -0.61 -7.15
N ALA A 157 10.03 -0.66 -6.01
CA ALA A 157 9.73 -1.58 -4.92
C ALA A 157 9.15 -0.78 -3.76
N PHE A 158 7.85 -0.89 -3.56
CA PHE A 158 7.13 -0.28 -2.45
C PHE A 158 7.14 -1.27 -1.29
N SER A 159 7.71 -0.89 -0.16
CA SER A 159 7.77 -1.73 1.03
C SER A 159 7.15 -1.03 2.22
N VAL A 160 6.47 -1.80 3.06
CA VAL A 160 6.05 -1.38 4.40
C VAL A 160 6.63 -2.36 5.40
N THR A 161 7.22 -1.82 6.46
CA THR A 161 7.55 -2.59 7.67
C THR A 161 6.55 -2.27 8.78
N PHE A 162 6.26 -3.26 9.61
CA PHE A 162 5.31 -3.14 10.72
C PHE A 162 5.66 -4.13 11.85
N LEU A 163 5.13 -3.88 13.04
CA LEU A 163 5.30 -4.74 14.22
C LEU A 163 4.14 -5.72 14.35
N THR A 164 2.92 -5.26 14.08
CA THR A 164 1.71 -6.09 14.17
C THR A 164 0.81 -5.89 12.95
N PRO A 165 0.00 -6.91 12.57
CA PRO A 165 -0.92 -6.79 11.43
C PRO A 165 -2.02 -5.73 11.58
N ASP A 166 -2.22 -5.19 12.79
CA ASP A 166 -3.22 -4.17 13.09
C ASP A 166 -2.61 -2.75 13.12
N ASP A 167 -1.33 -2.60 12.78
CA ASP A 167 -0.64 -1.31 12.75
C ASP A 167 -1.19 -0.43 11.62
N ALA A 168 -1.58 0.80 11.95
CA ALA A 168 -2.18 1.76 11.00
C ALA A 168 -1.31 2.05 9.75
N ILE A 169 0.01 1.85 9.84
CA ILE A 169 0.94 2.02 8.71
C ILE A 169 0.60 1.09 7.53
N ILE A 170 -0.04 -0.05 7.78
CA ILE A 170 -0.47 -0.99 6.74
C ILE A 170 -1.62 -0.37 5.92
N ASP A 171 -2.60 0.23 6.57
CA ASP A 171 -3.70 0.92 5.89
C ASP A 171 -3.17 2.16 5.15
N ASP A 172 -2.22 2.88 5.73
CA ASP A 172 -1.56 4.03 5.10
C ASP A 172 -0.79 3.62 3.85
N PHE A 173 -0.11 2.46 3.89
CA PHE A 173 0.57 1.88 2.75
C PHE A 173 -0.39 1.53 1.62
N GLU A 174 -1.53 0.91 1.92
CA GLU A 174 -2.56 0.63 0.90
C GLU A 174 -3.09 1.91 0.27
N ARG A 175 -3.38 2.93 1.08
CA ARG A 175 -3.83 4.23 0.59
C ARG A 175 -2.81 4.86 -0.36
N ILE A 176 -1.53 4.82 0.01
CA ILE A 176 -0.44 5.29 -0.87
C ILE A 176 -0.43 4.52 -2.18
N LEU A 177 -0.44 3.17 -2.15
CA LEU A 177 -0.45 2.34 -3.36
C LEU A 177 -1.63 2.67 -4.30
N THR A 178 -2.83 2.90 -3.75
CA THR A 178 -3.99 3.28 -4.55
C THR A 178 -3.88 4.68 -5.16
N ALA A 179 -3.09 5.58 -4.55
CA ALA A 179 -2.87 6.94 -5.02
C ALA A 179 -1.68 7.08 -5.98
N VAL A 180 -0.87 6.02 -6.17
CA VAL A 180 0.29 6.05 -7.07
C VAL A 180 -0.13 6.35 -8.50
N ARG A 181 0.60 7.29 -9.12
CA ARG A 181 0.50 7.68 -10.52
C ARG A 181 1.88 7.62 -11.16
N PHE A 182 2.00 6.90 -12.26
CA PHE A 182 3.22 6.88 -13.06
C PHE A 182 3.10 7.86 -14.24
N LYS A 183 4.21 8.52 -14.56
CA LYS A 183 4.33 9.43 -15.71
C LYS A 183 5.01 8.75 -16.89
#